data_AF-A0A2T0HLU7-F1
#
_entry.id   AF-A0A2T0HLU7-F1
#
_cell.length_a   1.000
_cell.length_b   1.000
_cell.length_c   1.000
_cell.angle_alpha   90.00
_cell.angle_beta   90.00
_cell.angle_gamma   90.00
#
_symmetry.space_group_name_H-M   'P 1'
#
loop_
_entity.id
_entity.type
_entity.pdbx_description
1 polymer ?
#
loop_
_entity_poly.entity_id
_entity_poly.type
_entity_poly.pdbx_seq_one_letter_code
_entity_poly.pdbx_strand_id
1 'polypeptide(L)' 'MAFSKCIKCDNTTFEMKEAKITGSNFRMMFVQCSRCGGVVGVTEFTNTAATLHNISKKLGI' A
#
# COMPACT_ATOMS: atom_id res chain seq x y z
N MET A 1 -16.83 19.94 1.98
CA MET A 1 -15.58 19.14 2.02
C MET A 1 -15.94 17.70 1.70
N ALA A 2 -15.27 17.07 0.74
CA ALA A 2 -15.53 15.66 0.41
C ALA A 2 -14.69 14.77 1.34
N PHE A 3 -15.32 13.77 1.96
CA PHE A 3 -14.62 12.78 2.78
C PHE A 3 -14.42 11.51 1.95
N SER A 4 -13.21 10.96 1.99
CA SER A 4 -12.92 9.65 1.41
C SER A 4 -13.77 8.60 2.13
N LYS A 5 -14.64 7.93 1.38
CA LYS A 5 -15.55 6.90 1.90
C LYS A 5 -15.40 5.63 1.09
N CYS A 6 -15.55 4.49 1.76
CA CYS A 6 -15.53 3.20 1.10
C CYS A 6 -16.76 3.07 0.19
N ILE A 7 -16.56 2.79 -1.09
CA ILE A 7 -17.64 2.67 -2.07
C ILE A 7 -18.62 1.52 -1.79
N LYS A 8 -18.21 0.54 -0.98
CA LYS A 8 -19.03 -0.64 -0.65
C LYS A 8 -19.92 -0.46 0.58
N CYS A 9 -19.49 0.30 1.59
CA CYS A 9 -20.18 0.39 2.88
C CYS A 9 -20.24 1.80 3.49
N ASP A 10 -19.84 2.82 2.73
CA ASP A 10 -19.78 4.23 3.12
C ASP A 10 -18.96 4.55 4.39
N ASN A 11 -18.20 3.58 4.90
CA ASN A 11 -17.32 3.77 6.04
C ASN A 11 -16.12 4.66 5.66
N THR A 12 -15.63 5.45 6.61
CA THR A 12 -14.54 6.41 6.42
C THR A 12 -13.23 5.98 7.08
N THR A 13 -13.22 4.82 7.74
CA THR A 13 -12.00 4.24 8.32
C THR A 13 -11.36 3.22 7.39
N PHE A 14 -10.04 3.34 7.26
CA PHE A 14 -9.20 2.52 6.40
C PHE A 14 -7.99 2.01 7.19
N GLU A 15 -7.53 0.83 6.81
CA GLU A 15 -6.37 0.16 7.38
C GLU A 15 -5.40 -0.23 6.26
N MET A 16 -4.12 -0.38 6.61
CA MET A 16 -3.12 -0.96 5.73
C MET A 16 -2.90 -2.42 6.12
N LYS A 17 -3.02 -3.32 5.15
CA LYS A 17 -2.82 -4.75 5.36
C LYS A 17 -1.86 -5.32 4.33
N GLU A 18 -0.93 -6.17 4.78
CA GLU A 18 -0.02 -6.87 3.87
C GLU A 18 -0.82 -7.75 2.90
N ALA A 19 -0.54 -7.58 1.61
CA ALA A 19 -1.24 -8.23 0.53
C ALA A 19 -0.28 -9.17 -0.21
N LYS A 20 -0.68 -10.44 -0.32
CA LYS A 20 -0.03 -11.40 -1.19
C LYS A 20 -0.68 -11.33 -2.58
N ILE A 21 -0.04 -10.61 -3.49
CA ILE A 21 -0.52 -10.46 -4.87
C ILE A 21 0.07 -11.59 -5.73
N THR A 22 -0.81 -12.40 -6.33
CA THR A 22 -0.39 -13.50 -7.22
C THR A 22 0.41 -12.97 -8.41
N GLY A 23 1.59 -13.54 -8.65
CA GLY A 23 2.50 -13.10 -9.71
C GLY A 23 3.43 -11.94 -9.33
N SER A 24 3.29 -11.37 -8.13
CA SER A 24 4.26 -10.42 -7.59
C SER A 24 5.24 -11.11 -6.64
N ASN A 25 6.54 -10.88 -6.85
CA ASN A 25 7.58 -11.25 -5.89
C ASN A 25 7.81 -10.17 -4.82
N PHE A 26 7.16 -9.01 -4.94
CA PHE A 26 7.31 -7.89 -4.03
C PHE A 26 6.17 -7.87 -3.01
N ARG A 27 6.52 -7.59 -1.75
CA ARG A 27 5.56 -7.35 -0.68
C ARG A 27 4.84 -6.04 -0.97
N MET A 28 3.53 -6.09 -1.08
CA MET A 28 2.67 -4.92 -1.27
C MET A 28 1.70 -4.82 -0.08
N MET A 29 1.22 -3.62 0.19
CA MET A 29 0.20 -3.34 1.17
C MET A 29 -1.07 -2.87 0.47
N PHE A 30 -2.22 -3.36 0.88
CA PHE A 30 -3.50 -2.79 0.49
C PHE A 30 -3.93 -1.76 1.52
N VAL A 31 -4.34 -0.59 1.02
CA VAL A 31 -5.19 0.31 1.78
C VAL A 31 -6.61 -0.20 1.57
N GLN A 32 -7.22 -0.72 2.62
CA GLN A 32 -8.56 -1.31 2.57
C GLN A 32 -9.47 -0.72 3.64
N CYS A 33 -10.77 -0.79 3.44
CA CYS A 33 -11.73 -0.40 4.47
C CYS A 33 -11.69 -1.37 5.65
N SER A 34 -11.50 -0.84 6.86
CA SER A 34 -11.41 -1.62 8.10
C SER A 34 -12.71 -2.36 8.46
N ARG A 35 -13.84 -1.98 7.86
CA ARG A 35 -15.15 -2.58 8.12
C ARG A 35 -15.52 -3.68 7.14
N CYS A 36 -15.30 -3.48 5.84
CA CYS A 36 -15.80 -4.39 4.80
C CYS A 36 -14.71 -5.04 3.94
N GLY A 37 -13.43 -4.68 4.17
CA GLY A 37 -12.29 -5.18 3.39
C GLY A 37 -12.22 -4.65 1.96
N GLY A 38 -13.02 -3.64 1.60
CA GLY A 38 -12.97 -3.04 0.27
C GLY A 38 -11.63 -2.36 0.03
N VAL A 39 -10.85 -2.83 -0.95
CA VAL A 39 -9.55 -2.27 -1.32
C VAL A 39 -9.75 -0.96 -2.07
N VAL A 40 -9.10 0.10 -1.62
CA VAL A 40 -9.13 1.43 -2.25
C VAL A 40 -7.80 1.81 -2.92
N GLY A 41 -6.72 1.12 -2.57
CA GLY A 41 -5.41 1.37 -3.17
C GLY A 41 -4.39 0.31 -2.79
N VAL A 42 -3.27 0.32 -3.51
CA VAL A 42 -2.11 -0.54 -3.28
C VAL A 42 -0.88 0.34 -3.09
N THR A 43 -0.09 0.05 -2.06
CA THR A 43 1.18 0.73 -1.78
C THR A 43 2.29 -0.31 -1.67
N GLU A 44 3.52 0.11 -1.91
CA GLU A 44 4.68 -0.75 -1.69
C GLU A 44 4.90 -0.95 -0.18
N PHE A 45 5.30 -2.15 0.24
CA PHE A 45 5.63 -2.44 1.64
C PHE A 45 6.93 -1.75 2.08
N THR A 46 7.86 -1.60 1.15
CA THR A 46 9.14 -0.92 1.36
C THR A 46 9.23 0.21 0.36
N ASN A 47 9.74 1.36 0.80
CA ASN A 47 10.05 2.44 -0.12
C ASN A 47 11.21 1.99 -1.02
N THR A 48 10.87 1.43 -2.18
CA THR A 48 11.81 0.89 -3.15
C THR A 48 12.83 1.94 -3.57
N ALA A 49 12.41 3.22 -3.70
CA ALA A 49 13.30 4.32 -4.00
C ALA A 49 14.33 4.59 -2.89
N ALA A 50 13.92 4.51 -1.60
CA ALA A 50 14.85 4.64 -0.48
C ALA A 50 15.86 3.49 -0.44
N THR A 51 15.42 2.27 -0.74
CA THR A 51 16.31 1.11 -0.85
C THR A 51 17.27 1.27 -2.02
N LEU A 52 16.81 1.70 -3.19
CA LEU A 52 17.65 2.00 -4.36
C LEU A 52 18.67 3.08 -4.06
N HIS A 53 18.27 4.17 -3.42
CA HIS A 53 19.17 5.26 -3.02
C HIS A 53 20.24 4.77 -2.03
N ASN A 54 19.87 3.90 -1.09
CA ASN A 54 20.84 3.30 -0.16
C ASN A 54 21.81 2.35 -0.88
N ILE A 55 21.35 1.63 -1.89
CA ILE A 55 22.19 0.75 -2.71
C ILE A 55 23.13 1.60 -3.59
N SER A 56 22.64 2.62 -4.27
CA SER A 56 23.46 3.50 -5.12
C SER A 56 24.55 4.18 -4.31
N LYS A 57 24.20 4.72 -3.13
CA LYS A 57 25.16 5.28 -2.18
C LYS A 57 26.24 4.28 -1.75
N LYS A 58 25.89 3.01 -1.54
CA LYS A 58 26.87 1.95 -1.21
C LYS A 58 27.73 1.54 -2.40
N LEU A 59 27.22 1.65 -3.62
CA LEU A 59 27.93 1.37 -4.86
C LEU A 59 28.78 2.56 -5.35
N GLY A 60 28.66 3.73 -4.70
CA GLY A 60 29.43 4.92 -5.04
C GLY A 60 28.96 5.63 -6.31
N ILE A 61 27.71 5.40 -6.72
CA ILE A 61 27.04 6.03 -7.87
C ILE A 61 25.84 6.88 -7.44
#